data_AF-A0A819A8S7-F1
#
_entry.id   AF-A0A819A8S7-F1
#
_cell.length_a   1.000
_cell.length_b   1.000
_cell.length_c   1.000
_cell.angle_alpha   90.00
_cell.angle_beta   90.00
_cell.angle_gamma   90.00
#
_symmetry.space_group_name_H-M   'P 1'
#
loop_
_entity.id
_entity.type
_entity.pdbx_description
1 polymer ?
#
loop_
_entity_poly.entity_id
_entity_poly.type
_entity_poly.pdbx_seq_one_letter_code
_entity_poly.pdbx_strand_id
1 'polypeptide(L)'
;MSHKVDPSSSIDRYSINVMPFTNVCRNMNCQGQSLDIVFSRTGHIANLNSMEPCSIYTSTCRHCKCVYGPSSILDSHNNQRIITTQSIQDIDYVYFSGDLVYSRHLLAMFSNSLIHAHTTFQGFAESYISTLVDLDANQTSIYSANTFGKRLEIVWLYYELSRFIFLTSCETSISFPKSFQPEARPIFIEQNLPFIFHIFTVFWSNHRMLNGIKCKEKLCSRVMLIDGHQKCQRIICQFENLINMNHPEMGPVVQGCPYAPNRKKKNEKGNDQSVFYCSHHAKYVDMTKNGEQHHTNQYEEANKIDQQTIAELNNEDMCNVYRSDIRTDQKNRSFGLLVTFLSCNVAVSFTESIKSEGCRRVTDHLLTMLKSGANLPDVLFYDNACALRLHWNKVLDTKYLAKNEFTNKLYNLLLVLDRFHRKGHTRPMCRKMMNPDDDRYGTKFKDINTSVCEQFFSFLTKFRCSLRGFNYPTSTLFSLLLSHLKNCHTTGIKQKGAFTQVRPLYTRPSAGTI
;
A
#
# COMPACT_ATOMS: atom_id res chain seq x y z
N MET A 1 -24.70 0.27 -38.99
CA MET A 1 -24.35 -0.93 -39.78
C MET A 1 -22.92 -1.31 -39.45
N SER A 2 -22.70 -2.38 -38.68
CA SER A 2 -21.37 -2.92 -38.43
C SER A 2 -20.93 -3.72 -39.64
N HIS A 3 -19.97 -3.23 -40.41
CA HIS A 3 -19.32 -4.07 -41.41
C HIS A 3 -18.68 -5.25 -40.67
N LYS A 4 -19.16 -6.47 -40.95
CA LYS A 4 -18.39 -7.68 -40.65
C LYS A 4 -17.16 -7.60 -41.54
N VAL A 5 -16.10 -7.02 -41.01
CA VAL A 5 -14.78 -7.08 -41.63
C VAL A 5 -14.41 -8.55 -41.64
N ASP A 6 -14.25 -9.12 -42.83
CA ASP A 6 -13.67 -10.44 -42.97
C ASP A 6 -12.26 -10.36 -42.38
N PRO A 7 -11.99 -11.02 -41.23
CA PRO A 7 -10.70 -10.93 -40.57
C PRO A 7 -9.53 -11.30 -41.51
N SER A 8 -9.79 -12.05 -42.58
CA SER A 8 -8.76 -12.42 -43.55
C SER A 8 -8.23 -11.30 -44.46
N SER A 9 -8.91 -10.15 -44.60
CA SER A 9 -8.56 -9.15 -45.64
C SER A 9 -7.95 -7.83 -45.13
N SER A 10 -7.88 -7.61 -43.82
CA SER A 10 -7.35 -6.37 -43.24
C SER A 10 -6.56 -6.53 -41.94
N ILE A 11 -6.34 -7.77 -41.46
CA ILE A 11 -5.62 -8.05 -40.21
C ILE A 11 -4.10 -7.81 -40.31
N ASP A 12 -3.51 -7.76 -41.51
CA ASP A 12 -2.06 -7.91 -41.68
C ASP A 12 -1.24 -6.62 -41.76
N ARG A 13 -1.66 -5.50 -41.13
CA ARG A 13 -0.78 -4.32 -41.08
C ARG A 13 0.40 -4.48 -40.12
N TYR A 14 0.27 -5.32 -39.09
CA TYR A 14 1.30 -5.56 -38.09
C TYR A 14 1.44 -7.05 -37.80
N SER A 15 2.65 -7.48 -37.44
CA SER A 15 2.95 -8.88 -37.12
C SER A 15 2.34 -9.33 -35.79
N ILE A 16 2.00 -8.42 -34.88
CA ILE A 16 1.50 -8.75 -33.55
C ILE A 16 0.07 -8.25 -33.33
N ASN A 17 -0.82 -9.20 -33.03
CA ASN A 17 -2.23 -8.97 -32.74
C ASN A 17 -2.53 -9.25 -31.26
N VAL A 18 -2.93 -8.23 -30.51
CA VAL A 18 -3.30 -8.34 -29.09
C VAL A 18 -4.80 -8.58 -28.99
N MET A 19 -5.17 -9.85 -28.82
CA MET A 19 -6.55 -10.33 -28.84
C MET A 19 -7.23 -10.19 -27.47
N PRO A 20 -8.58 -10.11 -27.40
CA PRO A 20 -9.33 -10.25 -26.15
C PRO A 20 -9.00 -11.58 -25.45
N PHE A 21 -8.99 -11.61 -24.11
CA PHE A 21 -8.66 -12.84 -23.35
C PHE A 21 -9.69 -13.98 -23.51
N THR A 22 -10.84 -13.70 -24.13
CA THR A 22 -11.91 -14.68 -24.37
C THR A 22 -12.64 -14.33 -25.66
N ASN A 23 -13.08 -15.35 -26.38
CA ASN A 23 -13.95 -15.25 -27.55
C ASN A 23 -15.44 -15.52 -27.20
N VAL A 24 -15.75 -15.82 -25.94
CA VAL A 24 -17.11 -16.07 -25.45
C VAL A 24 -17.48 -15.10 -24.32
N CYS A 25 -18.74 -14.68 -24.30
CA CYS A 25 -19.27 -13.81 -23.27
C CYS A 25 -19.30 -14.53 -21.92
N ARG A 26 -18.68 -13.93 -20.90
CA ARG A 26 -18.62 -14.44 -19.52
C ARG A 26 -19.75 -13.95 -18.64
N ASN A 27 -20.63 -13.06 -19.14
CA ASN A 27 -21.81 -12.65 -18.40
C ASN A 27 -22.80 -13.83 -18.32
N MET A 28 -23.27 -14.15 -17.11
CA MET A 28 -24.16 -15.30 -16.86
C MET A 28 -25.44 -15.25 -17.73
N ASN A 29 -25.94 -14.06 -18.03
CA ASN A 29 -27.16 -13.86 -18.83
C ASN A 29 -26.94 -14.09 -20.34
N CYS A 30 -25.71 -14.30 -20.79
CA CYS A 30 -25.38 -14.45 -22.22
C CYS A 30 -25.05 -15.89 -22.64
N GLN A 31 -25.15 -16.87 -21.74
CA GLN A 31 -24.97 -18.30 -22.03
C GLN A 31 -23.73 -18.63 -22.89
N GLY A 32 -22.62 -17.92 -22.71
CA GLY A 32 -21.38 -18.18 -23.47
C GLY A 32 -21.43 -17.79 -24.95
N GLN A 33 -22.33 -16.88 -25.36
CA GLN A 33 -22.41 -16.40 -26.74
C GLN A 33 -21.05 -15.97 -27.29
N SER A 34 -20.79 -16.34 -28.55
CA SER A 34 -19.60 -15.89 -29.29
C SER A 34 -19.55 -14.37 -29.37
N LEU A 35 -18.37 -13.81 -29.17
CA LEU A 35 -18.13 -12.38 -29.24
C LEU A 35 -17.65 -11.99 -30.64
N ASP A 36 -18.12 -10.85 -31.15
CA ASP A 36 -17.59 -10.27 -32.38
C ASP A 36 -16.28 -9.56 -32.08
N ILE A 37 -15.18 -10.06 -32.63
CA ILE A 37 -13.86 -9.44 -32.48
C ILE A 37 -13.74 -8.30 -33.51
N VAL A 38 -13.38 -7.12 -33.02
CA VAL A 38 -13.27 -5.89 -33.81
C VAL A 38 -11.93 -5.24 -33.50
N PHE A 39 -11.26 -4.77 -34.55
CA PHE A 39 -10.08 -3.93 -34.41
C PHE A 39 -10.43 -2.68 -33.60
N SER A 40 -9.66 -2.42 -32.54
CA SER A 40 -9.88 -1.27 -31.65
C SER A 40 -8.97 -0.11 -32.03
N ARG A 41 -7.65 -0.36 -32.12
CA ARG A 41 -6.62 0.65 -32.39
C ARG A 41 -5.26 0.00 -32.65
N THR A 42 -4.31 0.81 -33.10
CA THR A 42 -2.89 0.47 -33.08
C THR A 42 -2.25 0.87 -31.75
N GLY A 43 -1.12 0.24 -31.42
CA GLY A 43 -0.30 0.59 -30.26
C GLY A 43 1.09 -0.01 -30.37
N HIS A 44 1.81 -0.06 -29.25
CA HIS A 44 3.11 -0.69 -29.15
C HIS A 44 3.15 -1.65 -27.96
N ILE A 45 3.77 -2.81 -28.18
CA ILE A 45 4.05 -3.80 -27.14
C ILE A 45 5.45 -3.55 -26.61
N ALA A 46 5.55 -3.24 -25.32
CA ALA A 46 6.82 -3.23 -24.61
C ALA A 46 7.16 -4.66 -24.14
N ASN A 47 8.12 -5.26 -24.82
CA ASN A 47 8.71 -6.56 -24.50
C ASN A 47 9.98 -6.38 -23.65
N LEU A 48 10.75 -7.45 -23.40
CA LEU A 48 12.00 -7.33 -22.62
C LEU A 48 13.07 -6.51 -23.35
N ASN A 49 13.18 -6.70 -24.66
CA ASN A 49 14.26 -6.17 -25.49
C ASN A 49 13.76 -5.48 -26.77
N SER A 50 12.45 -5.24 -26.90
CA SER A 50 11.85 -4.66 -28.11
C SER A 50 10.61 -3.83 -27.77
N MET A 51 10.30 -2.85 -28.62
CA MET A 51 9.03 -2.13 -28.60
C MET A 51 8.37 -2.20 -29.98
N GLU A 52 7.48 -3.17 -30.17
CA GLU A 52 6.98 -3.52 -31.49
C GLU A 52 5.58 -2.94 -31.73
N PRO A 53 5.29 -2.40 -32.92
CA PRO A 53 3.95 -1.95 -33.24
C PRO A 53 2.98 -3.15 -33.28
N CYS A 54 1.74 -2.92 -32.85
CA CYS A 54 0.74 -3.97 -32.74
C CYS A 54 -0.67 -3.46 -33.09
N SER A 55 -1.54 -4.40 -33.43
CA SER A 55 -2.99 -4.19 -33.53
C SER A 55 -3.66 -4.68 -32.25
N ILE A 56 -4.46 -3.83 -31.62
CA ILE A 56 -5.21 -4.16 -30.42
C ILE A 56 -6.66 -4.41 -30.80
N TYR A 57 -7.18 -5.59 -30.42
CA TYR A 57 -8.55 -5.99 -30.70
C TYR A 57 -9.38 -5.99 -29.42
N THR A 58 -10.66 -5.70 -29.58
CA THR A 58 -11.68 -5.81 -28.55
C THR A 58 -12.84 -6.62 -29.08
N SER A 59 -13.65 -7.21 -28.21
CA SER A 59 -14.85 -7.90 -28.67
C SER A 59 -16.07 -7.50 -27.86
N THR A 60 -17.19 -7.25 -28.52
CA THR A 60 -18.41 -6.73 -27.85
C THR A 60 -19.49 -7.80 -27.84
N CYS A 61 -20.06 -8.06 -26.66
CA CYS A 61 -21.22 -8.94 -26.57
C CYS A 61 -22.45 -8.23 -27.15
N ARG A 62 -23.13 -8.84 -28.13
CA ARG A 62 -24.34 -8.24 -28.72
C ARG A 62 -25.49 -8.11 -27.73
N HIS A 63 -25.56 -9.01 -26.75
CA HIS A 63 -26.64 -9.04 -25.77
C HIS A 63 -26.39 -8.06 -24.61
N CYS A 64 -25.38 -8.30 -23.77
CA CYS A 64 -25.14 -7.46 -22.59
C CYS A 64 -24.36 -6.16 -22.86
N LYS A 65 -23.84 -5.98 -24.08
CA LYS A 65 -23.02 -4.82 -24.51
C LYS A 65 -21.67 -4.64 -23.80
N CYS A 66 -21.26 -5.59 -22.95
CA CYS A 66 -19.91 -5.59 -22.37
C CYS A 66 -18.83 -5.69 -23.47
N VAL A 67 -17.74 -4.93 -23.30
CA VAL A 67 -16.60 -4.93 -24.23
C VAL A 67 -15.43 -5.67 -23.58
N TYR A 68 -15.01 -6.77 -24.17
CA TYR A 68 -13.90 -7.59 -23.72
C TYR A 68 -12.62 -7.09 -24.41
N GLY A 69 -11.66 -6.63 -23.62
CA GLY A 69 -10.33 -6.30 -24.08
C GLY A 69 -9.32 -7.40 -23.75
N PRO A 70 -8.04 -7.20 -24.09
CA PRO A 70 -6.99 -8.19 -23.83
C PRO A 70 -6.83 -8.60 -22.37
N SER A 71 -7.03 -7.71 -21.40
CA SER A 71 -6.80 -8.04 -19.98
C SER A 71 -7.97 -7.71 -19.07
N SER A 72 -9.13 -7.36 -19.63
CA SER A 72 -10.26 -6.83 -18.87
C SER A 72 -11.58 -6.88 -19.62
N ILE A 73 -12.69 -6.75 -18.88
CA ILE A 73 -14.04 -6.54 -19.40
C ILE A 73 -14.45 -5.11 -19.04
N LEU A 74 -14.91 -4.33 -20.00
CA LEU A 74 -15.54 -3.04 -19.77
C LEU A 74 -17.05 -3.25 -19.65
N ASP A 75 -17.56 -3.00 -18.45
CA ASP A 75 -18.98 -2.97 -18.18
C ASP A 75 -19.53 -1.57 -18.52
N SER A 76 -20.32 -1.52 -19.58
CA SER A 76 -20.94 -0.27 -20.06
C SER A 76 -21.97 0.28 -19.09
N HIS A 77 -22.63 -0.57 -18.30
CA HIS A 77 -23.71 -0.17 -17.40
C HIS A 77 -23.15 0.49 -16.14
N ASN A 78 -22.12 -0.12 -15.56
CA ASN A 78 -21.52 0.34 -14.31
C ASN A 78 -20.34 1.30 -14.52
N ASN A 79 -19.93 1.55 -15.76
CA ASN A 79 -18.75 2.35 -16.08
C ASN A 79 -17.48 1.84 -15.36
N GLN A 80 -17.37 0.52 -15.26
CA GLN A 80 -16.29 -0.19 -14.57
C GLN A 80 -15.49 -1.06 -15.55
N ARG A 81 -14.25 -1.33 -15.15
CA ARG A 81 -13.36 -2.30 -15.78
C ARG A 81 -13.20 -3.47 -14.84
N ILE A 82 -13.71 -4.62 -15.24
CA ILE A 82 -13.62 -5.87 -14.49
C ILE A 82 -12.37 -6.61 -14.95
N ILE A 83 -11.47 -6.89 -14.02
CA ILE A 83 -10.33 -7.79 -14.22
C ILE A 83 -10.72 -9.14 -13.63
N THR A 84 -10.44 -10.23 -14.34
CA THR A 84 -10.69 -11.58 -13.84
C THR A 84 -9.37 -12.31 -13.62
N THR A 85 -9.38 -13.36 -12.79
CA THR A 85 -8.22 -14.24 -12.62
C THR A 85 -7.71 -14.74 -13.98
N GLN A 86 -8.63 -15.16 -14.85
CA GLN A 86 -8.33 -15.63 -16.19
C GLN A 86 -7.66 -14.54 -17.06
N SER A 87 -8.20 -13.32 -17.04
CA SER A 87 -7.72 -12.21 -17.87
C SER A 87 -6.36 -11.64 -17.44
N ILE A 88 -5.74 -12.19 -16.39
CA ILE A 88 -4.39 -11.84 -15.93
C ILE A 88 -3.44 -13.05 -15.98
N GLN A 89 -3.95 -14.26 -15.73
CA GLN A 89 -3.13 -15.48 -15.70
C GLN A 89 -2.87 -16.08 -17.08
N ASP A 90 -3.86 -16.05 -17.97
CA ASP A 90 -3.80 -16.77 -19.24
C ASP A 90 -3.31 -15.90 -20.40
N ILE A 91 -2.89 -14.67 -20.10
CA ILE A 91 -2.47 -13.69 -21.11
C ILE A 91 -0.97 -13.43 -21.05
N ASP A 92 -0.37 -13.23 -22.22
CA ASP A 92 1.03 -12.82 -22.35
C ASP A 92 1.21 -11.30 -22.34
N TYR A 93 0.13 -10.57 -22.65
CA TYR A 93 0.14 -9.13 -22.81
C TYR A 93 -0.91 -8.45 -21.94
N VAL A 94 -0.46 -7.55 -21.07
CA VAL A 94 -1.30 -6.76 -20.18
C VAL A 94 -1.62 -5.42 -20.84
N TYR A 95 -2.90 -5.17 -21.07
CA TYR A 95 -3.41 -3.93 -21.63
C TYR A 95 -4.61 -3.41 -20.85
N PHE A 96 -4.46 -2.18 -20.36
CA PHE A 96 -5.50 -1.47 -19.63
C PHE A 96 -6.05 -0.29 -20.44
N SER A 97 -5.21 0.57 -21.02
CA SER A 97 -5.67 1.68 -21.85
C SER A 97 -4.54 2.29 -22.69
N GLY A 98 -4.92 3.17 -23.62
CA GLY A 98 -3.98 3.97 -24.40
C GLY A 98 -3.49 3.23 -25.64
N ASP A 99 -2.20 3.36 -25.90
CA ASP A 99 -1.45 2.87 -27.06
C ASP A 99 -0.21 2.06 -26.61
N LEU A 100 -0.08 1.75 -25.32
CA LEU A 100 0.97 0.89 -24.78
C LEU A 100 0.40 -0.39 -24.19
N VAL A 101 0.98 -1.51 -24.59
CA VAL A 101 0.73 -2.85 -24.09
C VAL A 101 2.03 -3.35 -23.46
N TYR A 102 1.94 -4.04 -22.32
CA TYR A 102 3.13 -4.53 -21.63
C TYR A 102 3.14 -6.04 -21.65
N SER A 103 4.25 -6.65 -22.06
CA SER A 103 4.41 -8.08 -21.85
C SER A 103 4.43 -8.40 -20.36
N ARG A 104 3.86 -9.54 -20.00
CA ARG A 104 3.91 -10.06 -18.63
C ARG A 104 5.35 -10.27 -18.15
N HIS A 105 6.25 -10.62 -19.06
CA HIS A 105 7.67 -10.79 -18.78
C HIS A 105 8.34 -9.47 -18.39
N LEU A 106 8.04 -8.36 -19.08
CA LEU A 106 8.55 -7.03 -18.74
C LEU A 106 8.07 -6.58 -17.37
N LEU A 107 6.77 -6.76 -17.06
CA LEU A 107 6.23 -6.42 -15.74
C LEU A 107 6.89 -7.25 -14.63
N ALA A 108 7.11 -8.54 -14.86
CA ALA A 108 7.83 -9.40 -13.92
C ALA A 108 9.31 -8.99 -13.76
N MET A 109 9.99 -8.62 -14.85
CA MET A 109 11.36 -8.10 -14.80
C MET A 109 11.43 -6.81 -13.98
N PHE A 110 10.45 -5.93 -14.13
CA PHE A 110 10.35 -4.71 -13.33
C PHE A 110 10.12 -5.02 -11.85
N SER A 111 9.19 -5.92 -11.50
CA SER A 111 8.98 -6.39 -10.11
C SER A 111 10.27 -6.97 -9.50
N ASN A 112 11.03 -7.75 -10.27
CA ASN A 112 12.34 -8.26 -9.83
C ASN A 112 13.37 -7.14 -9.64
N SER A 113 13.39 -6.15 -10.54
CA SER A 113 14.28 -4.99 -10.46
C SER A 113 13.98 -4.12 -9.24
N LEU A 114 12.70 -3.97 -8.87
CA LEU A 114 12.29 -3.34 -7.61
C LEU A 114 12.91 -4.09 -6.41
N ILE A 115 12.79 -5.42 -6.35
CA ILE A 115 13.23 -6.19 -5.19
C ILE A 115 14.76 -6.32 -5.09
N HIS A 116 15.46 -6.49 -6.21
CA HIS A 116 16.88 -6.84 -6.22
C HIS A 116 17.80 -5.67 -6.54
N ALA A 117 17.39 -4.81 -7.49
CA ALA A 117 18.19 -3.66 -7.92
C ALA A 117 17.71 -2.34 -7.29
N HIS A 118 16.56 -2.37 -6.59
CA HIS A 118 15.92 -1.18 -6.01
C HIS A 118 15.62 -0.08 -7.04
N THR A 119 15.32 -0.49 -8.27
CA THR A 119 15.15 0.43 -9.40
C THR A 119 13.82 1.18 -9.30
N THR A 120 13.84 2.50 -9.42
CA THR A 120 12.60 3.30 -9.50
C THR A 120 11.92 3.14 -10.86
N PHE A 121 10.62 3.49 -11.00
CA PHE A 121 9.93 3.48 -12.29
C PHE A 121 10.68 4.28 -13.38
N GLN A 122 11.18 5.47 -13.01
CA GLN A 122 11.93 6.34 -13.90
C GLN A 122 13.28 5.72 -14.28
N GLY A 123 14.04 5.22 -13.30
CA GLY A 123 15.35 4.60 -13.58
C GLY A 123 15.24 3.34 -14.43
N PHE A 124 14.16 2.56 -14.24
CA PHE A 124 13.88 1.40 -15.08
C PHE A 124 13.53 1.84 -16.51
N ALA A 125 12.67 2.85 -16.65
CA ALA A 125 12.30 3.40 -17.94
C ALA A 125 13.51 3.96 -18.71
N GLU A 126 14.41 4.68 -18.05
CA GLU A 126 15.64 5.20 -18.64
C GLU A 126 16.55 4.07 -19.13
N SER A 127 16.79 3.07 -18.28
CA SER A 127 17.59 1.91 -18.64
C SER A 127 16.98 1.12 -19.80
N TYR A 128 15.66 0.93 -19.78
CA TYR A 128 14.93 0.19 -20.81
C TYR A 128 14.98 0.93 -22.16
N ILE A 129 14.65 2.22 -22.19
CA ILE A 129 14.70 3.02 -23.41
C ILE A 129 16.13 3.13 -23.96
N SER A 130 17.15 3.29 -23.10
CA SER A 130 18.55 3.27 -23.53
C SER A 130 18.91 1.95 -24.21
N THR A 131 18.48 0.82 -23.63
CA THR A 131 18.72 -0.51 -24.22
C THR A 131 18.06 -0.63 -25.60
N LEU A 132 16.84 -0.11 -25.76
CA LEU A 132 16.17 -0.10 -27.07
C LEU A 132 16.91 0.75 -28.10
N VAL A 133 17.48 1.89 -27.69
CA VAL A 133 18.29 2.75 -28.57
C VAL A 133 19.54 2.04 -29.08
N ASP A 134 20.21 1.29 -28.20
CA ASP A 134 21.41 0.56 -28.57
C ASP A 134 21.10 -0.64 -29.49
N LEU A 135 19.89 -1.20 -29.40
CA LEU A 135 19.45 -2.36 -30.19
C LEU A 135 18.87 -1.99 -31.57
N ASP A 136 18.20 -0.85 -31.70
CA ASP A 136 17.60 -0.41 -32.97
C ASP A 136 17.49 1.12 -33.04
N ALA A 137 18.38 1.76 -33.82
CA ALA A 137 18.46 3.21 -33.95
C ALA A 137 17.17 3.86 -34.48
N ASN A 138 16.30 3.11 -35.18
CA ASN A 138 15.13 3.67 -35.88
C ASN A 138 13.82 3.63 -35.08
N GLN A 139 13.75 2.94 -33.94
CA GLN A 139 12.50 2.80 -33.15
C GLN A 139 12.39 3.73 -31.93
N THR A 140 13.36 4.63 -31.74
CA THR A 140 13.62 5.31 -30.46
C THR A 140 12.82 6.58 -30.18
N SER A 141 11.94 6.99 -31.09
CA SER A 141 11.25 8.29 -31.00
C SER A 141 9.85 8.25 -30.36
N ILE A 142 9.32 7.07 -30.02
CA ILE A 142 7.89 6.94 -29.72
C ILE A 142 7.54 7.49 -28.33
N TYR A 143 8.36 7.21 -27.31
CA TYR A 143 8.11 7.67 -25.95
C TYR A 143 9.38 8.13 -25.24
N SER A 144 9.28 9.27 -24.53
CA SER A 144 10.27 9.63 -23.53
C SER A 144 10.25 8.64 -22.36
N ALA A 145 11.40 8.40 -21.72
CA ALA A 145 11.51 7.57 -20.51
C ALA A 145 10.54 8.02 -19.41
N ASN A 146 10.31 9.33 -19.26
CA ASN A 146 9.34 9.88 -18.30
C ASN A 146 7.89 9.49 -18.63
N THR A 147 7.50 9.57 -19.91
CA THR A 147 6.16 9.14 -20.34
C THR A 147 5.97 7.64 -20.14
N PHE A 148 6.98 6.85 -20.52
CA PHE A 148 6.97 5.40 -20.33
C PHE A 148 6.88 5.02 -18.84
N GLY A 149 7.75 5.60 -17.99
CA GLY A 149 7.78 5.32 -16.55
C GLY A 149 6.46 5.62 -15.84
N LYS A 150 5.80 6.73 -16.17
CA LYS A 150 4.47 7.07 -15.59
C LYS A 150 3.38 6.09 -16.01
N ARG A 151 3.41 5.62 -17.25
CA ARG A 151 2.42 4.66 -17.76
C ARG A 151 2.69 3.26 -17.20
N LEU A 152 3.95 2.87 -17.10
CA LEU A 152 4.38 1.64 -16.44
C LEU A 152 3.95 1.63 -14.98
N GLU A 153 4.10 2.74 -14.25
CA GLU A 153 3.63 2.87 -12.86
C GLU A 153 2.16 2.51 -12.72
N ILE A 154 1.30 3.11 -13.56
CA ILE A 154 -0.14 2.85 -13.50
C ILE A 154 -0.42 1.37 -13.81
N VAL A 155 0.07 0.86 -14.94
CA VAL A 155 -0.21 -0.51 -15.36
C VAL A 155 0.31 -1.51 -14.32
N TRP A 156 1.51 -1.30 -13.80
CA TRP A 156 2.11 -2.16 -12.79
C TRP A 156 1.32 -2.15 -11.48
N LEU A 157 0.90 -0.99 -10.97
CA LEU A 157 0.12 -0.90 -9.74
C LEU A 157 -1.18 -1.71 -9.84
N TYR A 158 -1.93 -1.57 -10.93
CA TYR A 158 -3.19 -2.31 -11.12
C TYR A 158 -2.95 -3.78 -11.40
N TYR A 159 -1.90 -4.12 -12.15
CA TYR A 159 -1.51 -5.51 -12.41
C TYR A 159 -1.13 -6.22 -11.11
N GLU A 160 -0.22 -5.67 -10.30
CA GLU A 160 0.21 -6.26 -9.05
C GLU A 160 -0.90 -6.23 -7.98
N LEU A 161 -1.74 -5.19 -7.94
CA LEU A 161 -2.93 -5.19 -7.07
C LEU A 161 -3.89 -6.33 -7.43
N SER A 162 -4.13 -6.56 -8.73
CA SER A 162 -5.00 -7.65 -9.18
C SER A 162 -4.43 -9.00 -8.77
N ARG A 163 -3.13 -9.22 -9.01
CA ARG A 163 -2.44 -10.45 -8.62
C ARG A 163 -2.45 -10.66 -7.12
N PHE A 164 -2.22 -9.60 -6.36
CA PHE A 164 -2.26 -9.63 -4.91
C PHE A 164 -3.66 -10.04 -4.41
N ILE A 165 -4.72 -9.36 -4.83
CA ILE A 165 -6.10 -9.68 -4.41
C ILE A 165 -6.46 -11.11 -4.77
N PHE A 166 -6.21 -11.55 -6.01
CA PHE A 166 -6.51 -12.93 -6.42
C PHE A 166 -5.71 -13.97 -5.63
N LEU A 167 -4.50 -13.61 -5.16
CA LEU A 167 -3.64 -14.51 -4.38
C LEU A 167 -4.10 -14.61 -2.93
N THR A 168 -4.61 -13.51 -2.36
CA THR A 168 -4.88 -13.39 -0.92
C THR A 168 -6.36 -13.45 -0.55
N SER A 169 -7.26 -13.57 -1.52
CA SER A 169 -8.71 -13.58 -1.29
C SER A 169 -9.42 -14.66 -2.11
N CYS A 170 -10.73 -14.82 -1.88
CA CYS A 170 -11.61 -15.69 -2.70
C CYS A 170 -11.98 -15.06 -4.05
N GLU A 171 -11.62 -13.80 -4.29
CA GLU A 171 -12.13 -13.05 -5.42
C GLU A 171 -11.64 -13.65 -6.74
N THR A 172 -12.55 -13.80 -7.69
CA THR A 172 -12.24 -14.23 -9.07
C THR A 172 -12.32 -13.07 -10.07
N SER A 173 -12.82 -11.92 -9.60
CA SER A 173 -12.91 -10.68 -10.37
C SER A 173 -12.77 -9.45 -9.49
N ILE A 174 -12.23 -8.35 -10.05
CA ILE A 174 -12.05 -7.06 -9.39
C ILE A 174 -12.57 -5.97 -10.30
N SER A 175 -13.37 -5.06 -9.77
CA SER A 175 -13.84 -3.88 -10.49
C SER A 175 -12.92 -2.68 -10.26
N PHE A 176 -12.38 -2.13 -11.34
CA PHE A 176 -11.67 -0.85 -11.38
C PHE A 176 -12.52 0.22 -12.07
N PRO A 177 -12.21 1.52 -11.90
CA PRO A 177 -12.81 2.57 -12.73
C PRO A 177 -12.48 2.32 -14.21
N LYS A 178 -13.44 2.56 -15.11
CA LYS A 178 -13.23 2.40 -16.56
C LYS A 178 -12.00 3.16 -17.07
N SER A 179 -11.83 4.39 -16.56
CA SER A 179 -10.73 5.27 -16.91
C SER A 179 -9.72 5.41 -15.77
N PHE A 180 -8.44 5.28 -16.11
CA PHE A 180 -7.33 5.53 -15.19
C PHE A 180 -6.93 7.01 -15.16
N GLN A 181 -7.92 7.92 -15.18
CA GLN A 181 -7.64 9.34 -15.06
C GLN A 181 -6.92 9.61 -13.72
N PRO A 182 -5.97 10.57 -13.69
CA PRO A 182 -5.22 10.90 -12.48
C PRO A 182 -6.08 11.22 -11.25
N GLU A 183 -7.29 11.73 -11.44
CA GLU A 183 -8.23 12.14 -10.40
C GLU A 183 -9.07 10.98 -9.86
N ALA A 184 -9.50 10.05 -10.73
CA ALA A 184 -10.35 8.93 -10.34
C ALA A 184 -9.57 7.83 -9.60
N ARG A 185 -8.29 7.65 -9.95
CA ARG A 185 -7.43 6.60 -9.38
C ARG A 185 -7.27 6.71 -7.85
N PRO A 186 -6.89 7.87 -7.27
CA PRO A 186 -6.70 7.99 -5.83
C PRO A 186 -7.99 7.74 -5.04
N ILE A 187 -9.13 8.20 -5.56
CA ILE A 187 -10.46 7.99 -4.97
C ILE A 187 -10.77 6.49 -4.91
N PHE A 188 -10.58 5.79 -6.03
CA PHE A 188 -10.79 4.35 -6.07
C PHE A 188 -9.88 3.61 -5.08
N ILE A 189 -8.58 3.91 -5.07
CA ILE A 189 -7.63 3.26 -4.18
C ILE A 189 -8.06 3.49 -2.74
N GLU A 190 -8.36 4.73 -2.37
CA GLU A 190 -8.78 5.12 -1.03
C GLU A 190 -10.04 4.39 -0.55
N GLN A 191 -11.08 4.33 -1.38
CA GLN A 191 -12.32 3.61 -1.06
C GLN A 191 -12.07 2.11 -0.80
N ASN A 192 -11.07 1.53 -1.44
CA ASN A 192 -10.73 0.12 -1.32
C ASN A 192 -9.59 -0.15 -0.33
N LEU A 193 -8.88 0.88 0.17
CA LEU A 193 -7.75 0.71 1.08
C LEU A 193 -8.09 -0.13 2.31
N PRO A 194 -9.23 0.07 3.01
CA PRO A 194 -9.57 -0.76 4.16
C PRO A 194 -9.62 -2.26 3.84
N PHE A 195 -10.22 -2.63 2.70
CA PHE A 195 -10.25 -4.02 2.24
C PHE A 195 -8.86 -4.54 1.86
N ILE A 196 -8.08 -3.76 1.11
CA ILE A 196 -6.73 -4.14 0.68
C ILE A 196 -5.79 -4.31 1.90
N PHE A 197 -5.90 -3.44 2.90
CA PHE A 197 -5.17 -3.57 4.16
C PHE A 197 -5.61 -4.77 4.97
N HIS A 198 -6.92 -5.02 5.05
CA HIS A 198 -7.46 -6.17 5.73
C HIS A 198 -6.87 -7.47 5.16
N ILE A 199 -6.98 -7.69 3.85
CA ILE A 199 -6.45 -8.90 3.22
C ILE A 199 -4.92 -8.99 3.35
N PHE A 200 -4.18 -7.87 3.25
CA PHE A 200 -2.72 -7.85 3.47
C PHE A 200 -2.34 -8.28 4.88
N THR A 201 -2.99 -7.68 5.88
CA THR A 201 -2.70 -7.91 7.30
C THR A 201 -3.05 -9.34 7.69
N VAL A 202 -4.22 -9.82 7.28
CA VAL A 202 -4.67 -11.18 7.57
C VAL A 202 -3.78 -12.22 6.88
N PHE A 203 -3.49 -12.03 5.59
CA PHE A 203 -2.66 -12.95 4.83
C PHE A 203 -1.26 -13.08 5.43
N TRP A 204 -0.59 -11.96 5.71
CA TRP A 204 0.79 -12.00 6.20
C TRP A 204 0.92 -12.32 7.69
N SER A 205 -0.08 -12.00 8.53
CA SER A 205 -0.11 -12.48 9.91
C SER A 205 -0.28 -14.00 10.00
N ASN A 206 -1.01 -14.61 9.06
CA ASN A 206 -1.23 -16.05 8.99
C ASN A 206 -0.30 -16.77 8.02
N HIS A 207 0.81 -16.16 7.58
CA HIS A 207 1.62 -16.73 6.51
C HIS A 207 2.09 -18.17 6.79
N ARG A 208 2.33 -18.55 8.04
CA ARG A 208 2.72 -19.94 8.39
C ARG A 208 1.73 -21.02 7.92
N MET A 209 0.46 -20.67 7.73
CA MET A 209 -0.58 -21.58 7.25
C MET A 209 -0.55 -21.75 5.72
N LEU A 210 0.24 -20.95 5.00
CA LEU A 210 0.30 -20.98 3.55
C LEU A 210 1.17 -22.15 3.08
N ASN A 211 0.60 -22.95 2.17
CA ASN A 211 1.30 -24.09 1.58
C ASN A 211 2.58 -23.65 0.86
N GLY A 212 3.65 -24.42 1.03
CA GLY A 212 4.92 -24.20 0.35
C GLY A 212 5.85 -23.16 0.99
N ILE A 213 5.46 -22.55 2.12
CA ILE A 213 6.36 -21.65 2.85
C ILE A 213 7.40 -22.46 3.63
N LYS A 214 8.66 -22.20 3.31
CA LYS A 214 9.82 -22.66 4.09
C LYS A 214 10.38 -21.47 4.84
N CYS A 215 9.68 -21.03 5.89
CA CYS A 215 10.24 -20.05 6.83
C CYS A 215 11.43 -20.72 7.51
N LYS A 216 12.66 -20.38 7.09
CA LYS A 216 13.89 -21.01 7.61
C LYS A 216 14.17 -20.63 9.06
N GLU A 217 13.51 -19.59 9.55
CA GLU A 217 13.65 -19.10 10.91
C GLU A 217 12.96 -20.05 11.90
N LYS A 218 13.76 -20.69 12.77
CA LYS A 218 13.27 -21.53 13.88
C LYS A 218 12.27 -20.79 14.76
N LEU A 219 12.35 -19.46 14.78
CA LEU A 219 11.51 -18.58 15.58
C LEU A 219 10.36 -17.95 14.80
N CYS A 220 10.12 -18.36 13.55
CA CYS A 220 9.26 -17.71 12.55
C CYS A 220 8.36 -16.58 13.08
N SER A 221 7.05 -16.64 13.13
CA SER A 221 6.18 -15.56 13.67
C SER A 221 6.04 -15.58 15.21
N ARG A 222 7.10 -15.81 15.99
CA ARG A 222 6.95 -16.00 17.46
C ARG A 222 6.77 -14.69 18.20
N VAL A 223 7.29 -13.61 17.65
CA VAL A 223 7.16 -12.26 18.19
C VAL A 223 6.84 -11.31 17.06
N MET A 224 6.23 -10.18 17.42
CA MET A 224 6.10 -9.04 16.53
C MET A 224 7.01 -7.91 16.98
N LEU A 225 7.45 -7.10 16.01
CA LEU A 225 8.30 -5.95 16.22
C LEU A 225 7.64 -4.74 15.59
N ILE A 226 7.63 -3.61 16.29
CA ILE A 226 7.11 -2.35 15.77
C ILE A 226 8.23 -1.33 15.74
N ASP A 227 8.36 -0.61 14.64
CA ASP A 227 9.30 0.49 14.51
C ASP A 227 8.80 1.53 13.51
N GLY A 228 9.22 2.78 13.71
CA GLY A 228 8.93 3.93 12.88
C GLY A 228 10.08 4.29 11.94
N HIS A 229 9.77 4.45 10.65
CA HIS A 229 10.74 4.82 9.62
C HIS A 229 10.58 6.23 9.10
N GLN A 230 11.46 7.14 9.53
CA GLN A 230 11.38 8.55 9.20
C GLN A 230 11.99 8.94 7.85
N LYS A 231 12.62 8.03 7.09
CA LYS A 231 13.28 8.39 5.82
C LYS A 231 12.34 8.30 4.60
N CYS A 232 11.26 7.51 4.70
CA CYS A 232 10.22 7.39 3.68
C CYS A 232 9.11 8.40 3.91
N GLN A 233 9.41 9.67 3.66
CA GLN A 233 8.47 10.77 3.80
C GLN A 233 7.95 11.20 2.43
N ARG A 234 6.66 11.52 2.36
CA ARG A 234 6.07 12.22 1.22
C ARG A 234 5.62 13.61 1.63
N ILE A 235 5.24 14.41 0.64
CA ILE A 235 4.67 15.73 0.91
C ILE A 235 3.21 15.55 1.38
N ILE A 236 2.87 16.22 2.47
CA ILE A 236 1.53 16.23 3.08
C ILE A 236 0.93 17.63 3.02
N CYS A 237 -0.38 17.71 3.18
CA CYS A 237 -1.10 18.96 3.30
C CYS A 237 -0.88 19.58 4.69
N GLN A 238 -0.72 20.91 4.73
CA GLN A 238 -0.53 21.70 5.95
C GLN A 238 -1.76 21.80 6.86
N PHE A 239 -2.85 21.12 6.54
CA PHE A 239 -4.04 21.14 7.39
C PHE A 239 -3.85 20.16 8.56
N GLU A 240 -3.51 20.68 9.74
CA GLU A 240 -3.03 19.89 10.89
C GLU A 240 -4.13 19.36 11.83
N ASN A 241 -5.38 19.80 11.62
CA ASN A 241 -6.49 19.63 12.56
C ASN A 241 -7.61 18.72 12.02
N LEU A 242 -7.28 17.56 11.44
CA LEU A 242 -8.30 16.57 11.14
C LEU A 242 -8.59 15.72 12.37
N ILE A 243 -9.86 15.67 12.79
CA ILE A 243 -10.30 14.75 13.83
C ILE A 243 -10.78 13.47 13.17
N ASN A 244 -10.15 12.35 13.50
CA ASN A 244 -10.63 11.02 13.16
C ASN A 244 -11.49 10.50 14.32
N MET A 245 -12.78 10.27 14.05
CA MET A 245 -13.72 9.69 15.01
C MET A 245 -13.98 8.19 14.79
N ASN A 246 -13.26 7.55 13.86
CA ASN A 246 -13.52 6.16 13.46
C ASN A 246 -13.01 5.11 14.46
N HIS A 247 -12.49 5.52 15.62
CA HIS A 247 -11.97 4.62 16.65
C HIS A 247 -12.86 4.69 17.89
N PRO A 248 -13.94 3.86 17.96
CA PRO A 248 -14.85 3.87 19.11
C PRO A 248 -14.13 3.61 20.44
N GLU A 249 -12.97 2.93 20.41
CA GLU A 249 -12.15 2.67 21.59
C GLU A 249 -11.31 3.87 22.01
N MET A 250 -10.77 4.63 21.06
CA MET A 250 -9.74 5.64 21.35
C MET A 250 -10.29 7.05 21.53
N GLY A 251 -11.60 7.22 21.37
CA GLY A 251 -12.22 8.53 21.24
C GLY A 251 -11.69 9.32 20.04
N PRO A 252 -11.84 10.66 20.01
CA PRO A 252 -11.37 11.48 18.89
C PRO A 252 -9.84 11.47 18.79
N VAL A 253 -9.31 11.04 17.65
CA VAL A 253 -7.87 11.02 17.34
C VAL A 253 -7.54 12.20 16.43
N VAL A 254 -6.66 13.10 16.87
CA VAL A 254 -6.20 14.21 16.04
C VAL A 254 -5.11 13.72 15.09
N GLN A 255 -5.37 13.84 13.79
CA GLN A 255 -4.42 13.55 12.72
C GLN A 255 -4.23 14.78 11.82
N GLY A 256 -3.09 14.85 11.12
CA GLY A 256 -2.95 15.82 10.03
C GLY A 256 -3.61 15.31 8.76
N CYS A 257 -3.79 16.20 7.78
CA CYS A 257 -4.30 15.83 6.48
C CYS A 257 -3.36 14.86 5.76
N PRO A 258 -3.83 13.64 5.44
CA PRO A 258 -3.01 12.72 4.71
C PRO A 258 -2.87 13.16 3.24
N TYR A 259 -3.79 13.90 2.63
CA TYR A 259 -3.66 14.21 1.20
C TYR A 259 -2.45 15.10 0.88
N ALA A 260 -1.82 14.86 -0.27
CA ALA A 260 -0.73 15.69 -0.76
C ALA A 260 -1.25 17.05 -1.28
N PRO A 261 -0.45 18.12 -1.24
CA PRO A 261 -0.86 19.43 -1.71
C PRO A 261 -0.92 19.52 -3.23
N ASN A 262 -1.72 20.46 -3.74
CA ASN A 262 -1.73 20.79 -5.16
C ASN A 262 -0.41 21.48 -5.54
N ARG A 263 0.51 20.74 -6.18
CA ARG A 263 1.73 21.34 -6.73
C ARG A 263 1.35 22.12 -7.99
N LYS A 264 1.29 23.45 -7.84
CA LYS A 264 1.22 24.52 -8.88
C LYS A 264 -0.10 25.30 -8.85
N LYS A 265 -0.04 26.49 -8.24
CA LYS A 265 -0.60 27.68 -8.88
C LYS A 265 0.58 28.61 -9.14
N LYS A 266 0.91 28.84 -10.42
CA LYS A 266 1.64 30.05 -10.77
C LYS A 266 0.68 31.20 -10.46
N ASN A 267 1.13 32.18 -9.69
CA ASN A 267 0.34 33.39 -9.51
C ASN A 267 0.25 34.15 -10.85
N GLU A 268 -0.56 35.22 -10.88
CA GLU A 268 -0.72 36.09 -12.07
C GLU A 268 0.62 36.66 -12.57
N LYS A 269 1.66 36.68 -11.72
CA LYS A 269 3.02 37.15 -12.04
C LYS A 269 3.95 36.02 -12.51
N GLY A 270 3.44 34.81 -12.71
CA GLY A 270 4.23 33.64 -13.12
C GLY A 270 5.09 33.02 -12.02
N ASN A 271 5.05 33.54 -10.78
CA ASN A 271 5.79 33.00 -9.64
C ASN A 271 5.03 31.82 -9.04
N ASP A 272 5.73 30.74 -8.72
CA ASP A 272 5.16 29.60 -8.02
C ASP A 272 4.75 30.02 -6.60
N GLN A 273 3.45 30.21 -6.36
CA GLN A 273 2.93 30.32 -5.01
C GLN A 273 2.66 28.90 -4.53
N SER A 274 3.53 28.39 -3.67
CA SER A 274 3.39 27.04 -3.11
C SER A 274 2.20 27.00 -2.15
N VAL A 275 1.03 26.63 -2.67
CA VAL A 275 -0.14 26.30 -1.85
C VAL A 275 0.07 24.88 -1.32
N PHE A 276 0.31 24.75 -0.01
CA PHE A 276 0.51 23.45 0.64
C PHE A 276 -0.80 22.82 1.15
N TYR A 277 -1.93 23.20 0.56
CA TYR A 277 -3.22 22.58 0.81
C TYR A 277 -3.60 21.63 -0.32
N CYS A 278 -4.17 20.48 0.03
CA CYS A 278 -4.76 19.57 -0.96
C CYS A 278 -6.02 20.21 -1.57
N SER A 279 -6.53 19.65 -2.67
CA SER A 279 -7.75 20.13 -3.33
C SER A 279 -8.97 20.17 -2.38
N HIS A 280 -9.03 19.25 -1.42
CA HIS A 280 -10.06 19.24 -0.38
C HIS A 280 -9.96 20.46 0.53
N HIS A 281 -8.78 20.71 1.12
CA HIS A 281 -8.57 21.80 2.08
C HIS A 281 -8.35 23.17 1.46
N ALA A 282 -7.99 23.25 0.18
CA ALA A 282 -7.87 24.54 -0.51
C ALA A 282 -9.18 25.34 -0.46
N LYS A 283 -10.33 24.67 -0.60
CA LYS A 283 -11.66 25.29 -0.51
C LYS A 283 -11.94 25.86 0.89
N TYR A 284 -11.57 25.13 1.94
CA TYR A 284 -11.76 25.56 3.33
C TYR A 284 -10.87 26.74 3.72
N VAL A 285 -9.64 26.81 3.19
CA VAL A 285 -8.75 27.95 3.43
C VAL A 285 -9.28 29.23 2.77
N ASP A 286 -9.91 29.10 1.60
CA ASP A 286 -10.56 30.24 0.94
C ASP A 286 -11.81 30.70 1.74
N MET A 287 -12.53 29.80 2.40
CA MET A 287 -13.68 30.12 3.26
C MET A 287 -13.27 30.70 4.63
N THR A 288 -12.20 30.20 5.25
CA THR A 288 -11.77 30.66 6.60
C THR A 288 -11.14 32.06 6.59
N LYS A 289 -10.67 32.54 5.43
CA LYS A 289 -10.40 33.98 5.24
C LYS A 289 -11.63 34.86 5.46
N ASN A 290 -12.84 34.29 5.46
CA ASN A 290 -14.11 34.97 5.71
C ASN A 290 -14.65 34.78 7.16
N GLY A 291 -13.85 34.27 8.10
CA GLY A 291 -14.11 34.51 9.53
C GLY A 291 -14.86 33.45 10.35
N GLU A 292 -15.03 32.20 9.87
CA GLU A 292 -15.63 31.13 10.70
C GLU A 292 -14.56 30.27 11.40
N GLN A 293 -14.42 30.45 12.72
CA GLN A 293 -13.64 29.57 13.60
C GLN A 293 -14.54 28.48 14.17
N HIS A 294 -14.55 27.29 13.55
CA HIS A 294 -15.20 26.12 14.13
C HIS A 294 -14.16 25.02 14.45
N HIS A 295 -14.26 24.45 15.67
CA HIS A 295 -13.64 23.20 16.16
C HIS A 295 -12.35 23.20 17.02
N THR A 296 -12.00 24.25 17.76
CA THR A 296 -10.78 24.27 18.62
C THR A 296 -10.87 23.52 19.96
N ASN A 297 -12.04 23.44 20.63
CA ASN A 297 -12.09 23.01 22.04
C ASN A 297 -11.85 21.51 22.30
N GLN A 298 -12.39 20.61 21.48
CA GLN A 298 -12.18 19.15 21.67
C GLN A 298 -10.73 18.72 21.38
N TYR A 299 -10.05 19.45 20.49
CA TYR A 299 -8.64 19.24 20.12
C TYR A 299 -7.69 19.53 21.29
N GLU A 300 -7.91 20.65 21.97
CA GLU A 300 -7.04 21.06 23.07
C GLU A 300 -7.11 20.07 24.24
N GLU A 301 -8.29 19.52 24.52
CA GLU A 301 -8.48 18.58 25.63
C GLU A 301 -7.73 17.25 25.39
N ALA A 302 -7.81 16.69 24.18
CA ALA A 302 -7.12 15.45 23.84
C ALA A 302 -5.59 15.60 23.86
N ASN A 303 -5.07 16.72 23.34
CA ASN A 303 -3.63 17.01 23.38
C ASN A 303 -3.15 17.34 24.79
N LYS A 304 -3.92 18.09 25.59
CA LYS A 304 -3.58 18.40 26.98
C LYS A 304 -3.42 17.12 27.79
N ILE A 305 -4.24 16.09 27.55
CA ILE A 305 -4.16 14.83 28.30
C ILE A 305 -3.01 13.96 27.85
N ASP A 306 -2.69 13.94 26.56
CA ASP A 306 -1.48 13.26 26.08
C ASP A 306 -0.24 13.94 26.69
N GLN A 307 -0.20 15.27 26.67
CA GLN A 307 0.87 16.07 27.28
C GLN A 307 0.93 15.95 28.82
N GLN A 308 -0.21 15.90 29.52
CA GLN A 308 -0.27 15.69 30.97
C GLN A 308 0.15 14.27 31.34
N THR A 309 -0.28 13.27 30.57
CA THR A 309 0.18 11.88 30.72
C THR A 309 1.67 11.80 30.51
N ILE A 310 2.18 12.43 29.47
CA ILE A 310 3.61 12.57 29.24
C ILE A 310 4.31 13.24 30.44
N ALA A 311 3.79 14.37 30.92
CA ALA A 311 4.41 15.15 32.00
C ALA A 311 4.40 14.40 33.34
N GLU A 312 3.31 13.70 33.67
CA GLU A 312 3.22 12.87 34.87
C GLU A 312 4.14 11.65 34.76
N LEU A 313 4.23 11.03 33.59
CA LEU A 313 5.21 9.97 33.32
C LEU A 313 6.65 10.46 33.42
N ASN A 314 6.91 11.78 33.32
CA ASN A 314 8.24 12.37 33.44
C ASN A 314 8.66 12.64 34.89
N ASN A 315 7.72 12.64 35.86
CA ASN A 315 8.04 12.87 37.28
C ASN A 315 8.59 11.62 38.00
N GLU A 316 8.46 10.43 37.41
CA GLU A 316 9.06 9.19 37.90
C GLU A 316 10.33 8.87 37.09
N ASP A 317 11.51 8.91 37.75
CA ASP A 317 12.84 8.50 37.27
C ASP A 317 12.98 8.41 35.74
N MET A 318 13.38 9.53 35.12
CA MET A 318 13.34 9.70 33.67
C MET A 318 14.09 8.60 32.91
N CYS A 319 13.39 8.01 31.96
CA CYS A 319 13.99 7.20 30.91
C CYS A 319 14.60 8.16 29.86
N ASN A 320 15.88 8.03 29.52
CA ASN A 320 16.58 8.93 28.56
C ASN A 320 16.13 8.75 27.09
N VAL A 321 14.96 8.14 26.87
CA VAL A 321 14.41 7.79 25.55
C VAL A 321 13.34 8.79 25.12
N TYR A 322 13.07 9.81 25.93
CA TYR A 322 12.23 10.90 25.51
C TYR A 322 12.90 11.64 24.36
N ARG A 323 12.45 11.36 23.13
CA ARG A 323 12.85 12.11 21.94
C ARG A 323 12.25 13.50 22.14
N SER A 324 13.08 14.50 22.48
CA SER A 324 12.71 15.91 22.29
C SER A 324 12.14 16.01 20.88
N ASP A 325 10.88 16.41 20.73
CA ASP A 325 10.17 16.44 19.46
C ASP A 325 11.11 16.91 18.35
N ILE A 326 11.53 15.97 17.50
CA ILE A 326 12.52 16.20 16.47
C ILE A 326 11.94 17.28 15.56
N ARG A 327 12.50 18.49 15.64
CA ARG A 327 12.25 19.70 14.83
C ARG A 327 10.93 19.67 14.05
N THR A 328 9.92 20.36 14.59
CA THR A 328 8.67 20.76 13.93
C THR A 328 8.88 21.58 12.63
N ASP A 329 10.13 21.87 12.26
CA ASP A 329 10.50 22.63 11.06
C ASP A 329 10.17 21.90 9.74
N GLN A 330 9.87 20.60 9.75
CA GLN A 330 9.44 19.87 8.54
C GLN A 330 7.93 19.95 8.30
N LYS A 331 7.37 21.17 8.25
CA LYS A 331 5.91 21.43 8.16
C LYS A 331 5.16 20.82 6.96
N ASN A 332 5.87 20.23 6.00
CA ASN A 332 5.29 19.79 4.72
C ASN A 332 5.56 18.32 4.39
N ARG A 333 5.98 17.51 5.37
CA ARG A 333 6.30 16.10 5.12
C ARG A 333 5.63 15.20 6.14
N SER A 334 5.24 13.99 5.71
CA SER A 334 4.89 12.94 6.66
C SER A 334 6.11 12.61 7.52
N PHE A 335 5.87 12.19 8.75
CA PHE A 335 6.89 11.70 9.67
C PHE A 335 7.43 10.33 9.27
N GLY A 336 6.80 9.64 8.32
CA GLY A 336 7.30 8.38 7.78
C GLY A 336 6.26 7.26 7.80
N LEU A 337 6.70 6.03 8.05
CA LEU A 337 5.82 4.86 8.19
C LEU A 337 6.03 4.21 9.56
N LEU A 338 4.95 3.82 10.23
CA LEU A 338 4.99 2.89 11.35
C LEU A 338 4.71 1.49 10.78
N VAL A 339 5.59 0.51 11.03
CA VAL A 339 5.47 -0.83 10.42
C VAL A 339 5.56 -1.89 11.51
N THR A 340 4.67 -2.89 11.43
CA THR A 340 4.74 -4.10 12.24
C THR A 340 5.35 -5.25 11.45
N PHE A 341 6.39 -5.85 12.00
CA PHE A 341 7.09 -7.00 11.45
C PHE A 341 6.89 -8.23 12.33
N LEU A 342 7.05 -9.41 11.74
CA LEU A 342 7.28 -10.65 12.46
C LEU A 342 8.79 -10.92 12.52
N SER A 343 9.23 -11.71 13.50
CA SER A 343 10.65 -12.08 13.66
C SER A 343 11.30 -12.75 12.44
N CYS A 344 10.51 -13.23 11.48
CA CYS A 344 10.96 -13.74 10.19
C CYS A 344 11.12 -12.68 9.07
N ASN A 345 11.18 -11.39 9.42
CA ASN A 345 11.29 -10.28 8.47
C ASN A 345 10.13 -10.20 7.46
N VAL A 346 8.92 -10.53 7.94
CA VAL A 346 7.66 -10.36 7.21
C VAL A 346 6.95 -9.13 7.75
N ALA A 347 6.70 -8.14 6.89
CA ALA A 347 5.89 -6.98 7.23
C ALA A 347 4.40 -7.36 7.23
N VAL A 348 3.71 -7.17 8.35
CA VAL A 348 2.30 -7.57 8.51
C VAL A 348 1.36 -6.41 8.30
N SER A 349 1.74 -5.22 8.75
CA SER A 349 0.94 -4.01 8.57
C SER A 349 1.83 -2.79 8.59
N PHE A 350 1.34 -1.70 8.03
CA PHE A 350 1.97 -0.40 8.18
C PHE A 350 0.91 0.70 8.20
N THR A 351 1.24 1.82 8.83
CA THR A 351 0.42 3.02 8.84
C THR A 351 1.33 4.21 8.58
N GLU A 352 0.96 5.07 7.65
CA GLU A 352 1.72 6.29 7.44
C GLU A 352 1.64 7.19 8.67
N SER A 353 2.77 7.75 9.09
CA SER A 353 2.88 8.69 10.18
C SER A 353 2.82 10.13 9.71
N ILE A 354 1.80 10.88 10.13
CA ILE A 354 1.68 12.33 9.84
C ILE A 354 2.26 13.19 10.96
N LYS A 355 2.33 12.65 12.18
CA LYS A 355 2.96 13.27 13.36
C LYS A 355 4.06 12.36 13.89
N SER A 356 4.79 12.81 14.90
CA SER A 356 5.75 11.96 15.60
C SER A 356 5.09 10.65 16.04
N GLU A 357 5.90 9.61 16.06
CA GLU A 357 5.51 8.33 16.61
C GLU A 357 5.30 8.48 18.13
N GLY A 358 4.14 8.06 18.62
CA GLY A 358 3.79 8.11 20.03
C GLY A 358 2.96 6.90 20.44
N CYS A 359 2.86 6.66 21.76
CA CYS A 359 2.18 5.47 22.31
C CYS A 359 0.74 5.34 21.81
N ARG A 360 0.03 6.46 21.67
CA ARG A 360 -1.33 6.49 21.12
C ARG A 360 -1.36 6.00 19.67
N ARG A 361 -0.42 6.42 18.83
CA ARG A 361 -0.33 5.99 17.42
C ARG A 361 0.02 4.51 17.30
N VAL A 362 0.92 4.00 18.14
CA VAL A 362 1.25 2.57 18.19
C VAL A 362 0.03 1.76 18.62
N THR A 363 -0.72 2.24 19.60
CA THR A 363 -1.98 1.63 20.03
C THR A 363 -3.00 1.59 18.90
N ASP A 364 -3.18 2.69 18.18
CA ASP A 364 -4.07 2.79 17.03
C ASP A 364 -3.71 1.81 15.90
N HIS A 365 -2.42 1.74 15.58
CA HIS A 365 -1.90 0.81 14.58
C HIS A 365 -2.19 -0.65 14.96
N LEU A 366 -1.91 -1.03 16.21
CA LEU A 366 -2.17 -2.36 16.74
C LEU A 366 -3.66 -2.71 16.78
N LEU A 367 -4.53 -1.77 17.19
CA LEU A 367 -5.97 -1.97 17.17
C LEU A 367 -6.50 -2.15 15.75
N THR A 368 -6.00 -1.36 14.80
CA THR A 368 -6.36 -1.48 13.38
C THR A 368 -6.00 -2.85 12.83
N MET A 369 -4.84 -3.40 13.21
CA MET A 369 -4.45 -4.77 12.85
C MET A 369 -5.40 -5.81 13.46
N LEU A 370 -5.70 -5.72 14.76
CA LEU A 370 -6.59 -6.68 15.42
C LEU A 370 -8.00 -6.66 14.85
N LYS A 371 -8.56 -5.48 14.60
CA LYS A 371 -9.87 -5.30 13.94
C LYS A 371 -9.89 -5.83 12.51
N SER A 372 -8.74 -5.75 11.85
CA SER A 372 -8.56 -6.36 10.54
C SER A 372 -8.49 -7.89 10.63
N GLY A 373 -8.55 -8.53 11.80
CA GLY A 373 -8.47 -9.98 11.95
C GLY A 373 -7.03 -10.51 11.97
N ALA A 374 -6.05 -9.66 12.27
CA ALA A 374 -4.65 -10.08 12.36
C ALA A 374 -4.43 -11.12 13.47
N ASN A 375 -3.72 -12.19 13.13
CA ASN A 375 -3.23 -13.15 14.12
C ASN A 375 -1.88 -12.70 14.67
N LEU A 376 -1.91 -11.83 15.69
CA LEU A 376 -0.70 -11.27 16.30
C LEU A 376 -0.11 -12.21 17.37
N PRO A 377 1.22 -12.37 17.44
CA PRO A 377 1.89 -13.04 18.56
C PRO A 377 1.68 -12.31 19.89
N ASP A 378 1.75 -13.05 21.00
CA ASP A 378 1.57 -12.50 22.35
C ASP A 378 2.77 -11.70 22.88
N VAL A 379 3.81 -11.51 22.06
CA VAL A 379 5.04 -10.81 22.44
C VAL A 379 5.33 -9.70 21.44
N LEU A 380 5.46 -8.47 21.94
CA LEU A 380 5.77 -7.27 21.17
C LEU A 380 7.13 -6.71 21.59
N PHE A 381 8.04 -6.62 20.62
CA PHE A 381 9.26 -5.85 20.73
C PHE A 381 9.02 -4.44 20.22
N TYR A 382 9.37 -3.46 21.04
CA TYR A 382 9.18 -2.04 20.71
C TYR A 382 10.28 -1.19 21.35
N ASP A 383 10.77 -0.17 20.65
CA ASP A 383 11.81 0.73 21.17
C ASP A 383 11.33 1.42 22.46
N ASN A 384 10.08 1.84 22.53
CA ASN A 384 9.51 2.53 23.69
C ASN A 384 8.46 1.69 24.44
N ALA A 385 8.71 0.38 24.57
CA ALA A 385 7.83 -0.58 25.24
C ALA A 385 7.43 -0.13 26.68
N CYS A 386 8.34 0.54 27.39
CA CYS A 386 8.08 1.05 28.73
C CYS A 386 7.03 2.15 28.78
N ALA A 387 7.15 3.15 27.91
CA ALA A 387 6.16 4.22 27.84
C ALA A 387 4.82 3.69 27.36
N LEU A 388 4.82 2.73 26.41
CA LEU A 388 3.58 2.11 25.92
C LEU A 388 2.82 1.39 27.04
N ARG A 389 3.52 0.61 27.88
CA ARG A 389 2.90 -0.05 29.05
C ARG A 389 2.28 0.95 30.01
N LEU A 390 3.03 2.00 30.35
CA LEU A 390 2.56 3.01 31.29
C LEU A 390 1.38 3.80 30.72
N HIS A 391 1.43 4.13 29.43
CA HIS A 391 0.32 4.73 28.70
C HIS A 391 -0.94 3.85 28.84
N TRP A 392 -0.87 2.57 28.47
CA TRP A 392 -2.01 1.65 28.59
C TRP A 392 -2.52 1.52 30.03
N ASN A 393 -1.64 1.40 31.02
CA ASN A 393 -2.05 1.35 32.43
C ASN A 393 -2.84 2.59 32.85
N LYS A 394 -2.53 3.76 32.29
CA LYS A 394 -3.20 5.02 32.62
C LYS A 394 -4.52 5.21 31.86
N VAL A 395 -4.54 4.89 30.56
CA VAL A 395 -5.68 5.26 29.69
C VAL A 395 -6.68 4.14 29.47
N LEU A 396 -6.34 2.88 29.77
CA LEU A 396 -7.28 1.76 29.63
C LEU A 396 -8.47 1.95 30.57
N ASP A 397 -9.66 1.61 30.07
CA ASP A 397 -10.94 1.76 30.79
C ASP A 397 -11.30 3.23 31.09
N THR A 398 -10.83 4.13 30.24
CA THR A 398 -11.20 5.55 30.25
C THR A 398 -11.86 5.93 28.92
N LYS A 399 -12.37 7.18 28.82
CA LYS A 399 -12.88 7.72 27.54
C LYS A 399 -11.84 7.80 26.41
N TYR A 400 -10.56 7.56 26.70
CA TYR A 400 -9.45 7.61 25.74
C TYR A 400 -8.98 6.23 25.25
N LEU A 401 -9.35 5.16 25.95
CA LEU A 401 -9.11 3.78 25.54
C LEU A 401 -10.14 2.85 26.22
N ALA A 402 -11.30 2.70 25.59
CA ALA A 402 -12.37 1.87 26.10
C ALA A 402 -11.94 0.40 26.19
N LYS A 403 -12.34 -0.26 27.27
CA LYS A 403 -12.06 -1.67 27.49
C LYS A 403 -12.97 -2.55 26.63
N ASN A 404 -12.39 -3.39 25.79
CA ASN A 404 -13.07 -4.40 24.98
C ASN A 404 -12.13 -5.58 24.71
N GLU A 405 -12.54 -6.55 23.89
CA GLU A 405 -11.71 -7.71 23.57
C GLU A 405 -10.36 -7.34 22.93
N PHE A 406 -10.34 -6.34 22.04
CA PHE A 406 -9.13 -5.93 21.34
C PHE A 406 -8.17 -5.19 22.27
N THR A 407 -8.66 -4.22 23.05
CA THR A 407 -7.83 -3.48 24.01
C THR A 407 -7.34 -4.37 25.15
N ASN A 408 -8.16 -5.34 25.61
CA ASN A 408 -7.71 -6.36 26.55
C ASN A 408 -6.60 -7.25 25.96
N LYS A 409 -6.73 -7.67 24.69
CA LYS A 409 -5.68 -8.44 24.01
C LYS A 409 -4.37 -7.65 23.95
N LEU A 410 -4.41 -6.37 23.58
CA LEU A 410 -3.21 -5.51 23.56
C LEU A 410 -2.61 -5.35 24.95
N TYR A 411 -3.44 -5.08 25.95
CA TYR A 411 -3.00 -4.93 27.33
C TYR A 411 -2.25 -6.17 27.85
N ASN A 412 -2.69 -7.35 27.44
CA ASN A 412 -2.11 -8.63 27.85
C ASN A 412 -0.84 -9.03 27.08
N LEU A 413 -0.42 -8.27 26.06
CA LEU A 413 0.83 -8.54 25.34
C LEU A 413 2.04 -8.47 26.27
N LEU A 414 2.97 -9.41 26.14
CA LEU A 414 4.28 -9.31 26.75
C LEU A 414 5.10 -8.26 26.00
N LEU A 415 5.29 -7.10 26.62
CA LEU A 415 6.08 -6.00 26.07
C LEU A 415 7.56 -6.17 26.41
N VAL A 416 8.39 -6.14 25.38
CA VAL A 416 9.84 -6.32 25.46
C VAL A 416 10.53 -5.15 24.75
N LEU A 417 11.61 -4.66 25.33
CA LEU A 417 12.41 -3.62 24.69
C LEU A 417 13.19 -4.19 23.52
N ASP A 418 13.23 -3.45 22.42
CA ASP A 418 14.18 -3.75 21.36
C ASP A 418 15.63 -3.62 21.89
N ARG A 419 16.44 -4.65 21.60
CA ARG A 419 17.83 -4.78 22.07
C ARG A 419 18.70 -3.58 21.68
N PHE A 420 18.49 -3.01 20.49
CA PHE A 420 19.28 -1.87 20.01
C PHE A 420 19.07 -0.62 20.86
N HIS A 421 17.85 -0.41 21.33
CA HIS A 421 17.43 0.81 22.01
C HIS A 421 17.64 0.77 23.53
N ARG A 422 17.93 -0.41 24.11
CA ARG A 422 18.08 -0.65 25.56
C ARG A 422 18.96 0.35 26.31
N LYS A 423 20.06 0.83 25.72
CA LYS A 423 21.03 1.70 26.41
C LYS A 423 20.39 3.00 26.93
N GLY A 424 19.36 3.52 26.26
CA GLY A 424 18.63 4.70 26.70
C GLY A 424 17.64 4.42 27.84
N HIS A 425 17.31 3.15 28.09
CA HIS A 425 16.28 2.78 29.07
C HIS A 425 16.86 2.51 30.46
N THR A 426 16.66 3.47 31.36
CA THR A 426 17.26 3.49 32.70
C THR A 426 16.33 3.01 33.80
N ARG A 427 15.01 3.04 33.61
CA ARG A 427 14.01 2.69 34.64
C ARG A 427 14.17 1.25 35.16
N PRO A 428 13.85 0.99 36.43
CA PRO A 428 13.84 -0.37 36.98
C PRO A 428 12.98 -1.35 36.17
N MET A 429 11.79 -0.93 35.73
CA MET A 429 10.91 -1.76 34.89
C MET A 429 11.54 -2.10 33.52
N CYS A 430 12.34 -1.20 32.95
CA CYS A 430 13.01 -1.44 31.68
C CYS A 430 14.09 -2.52 31.82
N ARG A 431 14.88 -2.45 32.90
CA ARG A 431 15.99 -3.38 33.15
C ARG A 431 15.53 -4.74 33.63
N LYS A 432 14.47 -4.79 34.44
CA LYS A 432 13.91 -6.02 35.00
C LYS A 432 12.83 -6.58 34.08
N MET A 433 11.70 -5.89 33.94
CA MET A 433 10.49 -6.44 33.32
C MET A 433 10.59 -6.56 31.80
N MET A 434 11.17 -5.58 31.11
CA MET A 434 11.13 -5.49 29.65
C MET A 434 12.44 -5.84 28.96
N ASN A 435 13.47 -6.20 29.72
CA ASN A 435 14.76 -6.56 29.18
C ASN A 435 14.68 -7.95 28.52
N PRO A 436 14.89 -8.08 27.18
CA PRO A 436 14.84 -9.37 26.50
C PRO A 436 15.90 -10.36 26.98
N ASP A 437 16.96 -9.87 27.64
CA ASP A 437 18.10 -10.65 28.11
C ASP A 437 18.07 -10.84 29.63
N ASP A 438 16.93 -10.58 30.27
CA ASP A 438 16.70 -10.91 31.68
C ASP A 438 16.59 -12.43 31.87
N ASP A 439 17.16 -12.95 32.97
CA ASP A 439 17.25 -14.39 33.25
C ASP A 439 15.88 -15.09 33.24
N ARG A 440 14.79 -14.36 33.57
CA ARG A 440 13.42 -14.90 33.56
C ARG A 440 12.97 -15.35 32.18
N TYR A 441 13.58 -14.85 31.10
CA TYR A 441 13.29 -15.26 29.73
C TYR A 441 14.20 -16.40 29.25
N GLY A 442 15.25 -16.75 29.98
CA GLY A 442 16.21 -17.80 29.61
C GLY A 442 16.70 -17.64 28.17
N THR A 443 16.57 -18.68 27.35
CA THR A 443 16.94 -18.65 25.92
C THR A 443 15.79 -18.24 25.00
N LYS A 444 14.60 -17.90 25.52
CA LYS A 444 13.38 -17.67 24.74
C LYS A 444 13.55 -16.61 23.65
N PHE A 445 14.32 -15.56 23.96
CA PHE A 445 14.55 -14.42 23.07
C PHE A 445 15.97 -14.32 22.54
N LYS A 446 16.89 -15.21 22.95
CA LYS A 446 18.33 -15.12 22.64
C LYS A 446 18.59 -15.00 21.13
N ASP A 447 17.91 -15.81 20.32
CA ASP A 447 18.14 -15.89 18.88
C ASP A 447 17.14 -15.06 18.06
N ILE A 448 16.34 -14.19 18.69
CA ILE A 448 15.44 -13.29 17.95
C ILE A 448 16.25 -12.16 17.33
N ASN A 449 16.21 -12.08 16.00
CA ASN A 449 16.73 -10.94 15.27
C ASN A 449 15.77 -9.75 15.42
N THR A 450 16.13 -8.78 16.26
CA THR A 450 15.35 -7.54 16.38
C THR A 450 15.71 -6.50 15.33
N SER A 451 16.80 -6.70 14.56
CA SER A 451 17.24 -5.81 13.48
C SER A 451 16.41 -5.90 12.19
N VAL A 452 15.31 -6.66 12.19
CA VAL A 452 14.50 -6.86 10.97
C VAL A 452 13.90 -5.54 10.49
N CYS A 453 13.56 -4.65 11.41
CA CYS A 453 13.06 -3.31 11.12
C CYS A 453 14.07 -2.51 10.29
N GLU A 454 15.32 -2.43 10.73
CA GLU A 454 16.39 -1.68 10.05
C GLU A 454 16.73 -2.28 8.70
N GLN A 455 16.74 -3.61 8.59
CA GLN A 455 16.95 -4.30 7.31
C GLN A 455 15.87 -3.92 6.30
N PHE A 456 14.60 -3.94 6.72
CA PHE A 456 13.49 -3.58 5.86
C PHE A 456 13.47 -2.08 5.53
N PHE A 457 13.79 -1.22 6.49
CA PHE A 457 13.86 0.22 6.30
C PHE A 457 15.03 0.66 5.41
N SER A 458 16.16 -0.06 5.45
CA SER A 458 17.25 0.11 4.50
C SER A 458 16.79 -0.15 3.06
N PHE A 459 15.97 -1.20 2.88
CA PHE A 459 15.31 -1.50 1.60
C PHE A 459 14.31 -0.41 1.19
N LEU A 460 13.38 -0.02 2.07
CA LEU A 460 12.38 1.01 1.76
C LEU A 460 13.00 2.38 1.42
N THR A 461 14.10 2.76 2.08
CA THR A 461 14.77 4.05 1.86
C THR A 461 15.19 4.25 0.40
N LYS A 462 15.42 3.16 -0.34
CA LYS A 462 15.78 3.19 -1.77
C LYS A 462 14.66 3.78 -2.64
N PHE A 463 13.40 3.71 -2.19
CA PHE A 463 12.22 4.19 -2.93
C PHE A 463 11.71 5.56 -2.45
N ARG A 464 12.44 6.25 -1.56
CA ARG A 464 12.05 7.56 -1.02
C ARG A 464 11.72 8.59 -2.10
N CYS A 465 12.43 8.55 -3.24
CA CYS A 465 12.20 9.49 -4.34
C CYS A 465 10.86 9.23 -5.04
N SER A 466 10.49 7.96 -5.24
CA SER A 466 9.19 7.57 -5.79
C SER A 466 8.05 7.98 -4.86
N LEU A 467 8.17 7.68 -3.56
CA LEU A 467 7.15 8.01 -2.56
C LEU A 467 6.86 9.51 -2.45
N ARG A 468 7.87 10.38 -2.65
CA ARG A 468 7.70 11.84 -2.63
C ARG A 468 6.76 12.37 -3.72
N GLY A 469 6.59 11.64 -4.82
CA GLY A 469 5.71 12.02 -5.93
C GLY A 469 4.26 11.57 -5.72
N PHE A 470 4.01 10.65 -4.79
CA PHE A 470 2.70 10.03 -4.60
C PHE A 470 1.82 10.82 -3.63
N ASN A 471 0.53 10.82 -3.91
CA ASN A 471 -0.48 11.17 -2.93
C ASN A 471 -0.67 10.01 -1.93
N TYR A 472 -1.43 10.26 -0.86
CA TYR A 472 -1.66 9.28 0.19
C TYR A 472 -2.11 7.92 -0.34
N PRO A 473 -3.23 7.78 -1.08
CA PRO A 473 -3.69 6.46 -1.50
C PRO A 473 -2.67 5.71 -2.35
N THR A 474 -2.03 6.40 -3.29
CA THR A 474 -1.03 5.79 -4.17
C THR A 474 0.23 5.38 -3.41
N SER A 475 0.69 6.20 -2.47
CA SER A 475 1.86 5.90 -1.63
C SER A 475 1.63 4.71 -0.72
N THR A 476 0.43 4.61 -0.17
CA THR A 476 -0.01 3.51 0.67
C THR A 476 -0.10 2.22 -0.13
N LEU A 477 -0.80 2.23 -1.27
CA LEU A 477 -0.88 1.07 -2.15
C LEU A 477 0.51 0.61 -2.63
N PHE A 478 1.37 1.54 -3.06
CA PHE A 478 2.72 1.21 -3.49
C PHE A 478 3.54 0.57 -2.36
N SER A 479 3.48 1.13 -1.14
CA SER A 479 4.16 0.58 0.03
C SER A 479 3.64 -0.82 0.39
N LEU A 480 2.34 -1.06 0.23
CA LEU A 480 1.72 -2.37 0.44
C LEU A 480 2.22 -3.40 -0.57
N LEU A 481 2.17 -3.08 -1.86
CA LEU A 481 2.62 -3.98 -2.92
C LEU A 481 4.12 -4.27 -2.81
N LEU A 482 4.92 -3.25 -2.49
CA LEU A 482 6.35 -3.41 -2.26
C LEU A 482 6.64 -4.32 -1.06
N SER A 483 5.90 -4.14 0.05
CA SER A 483 5.98 -5.01 1.23
C SER A 483 5.55 -6.44 0.89
N HIS A 484 4.48 -6.62 0.13
CA HIS A 484 4.02 -7.93 -0.33
C HIS A 484 5.08 -8.64 -1.18
N LEU A 485 5.68 -7.96 -2.15
CA LEU A 485 6.74 -8.53 -2.98
C LEU A 485 7.98 -8.89 -2.17
N LYS A 486 8.37 -8.03 -1.22
CA LYS A 486 9.48 -8.31 -0.30
C LYS A 486 9.18 -9.51 0.59
N ASN A 487 7.97 -9.60 1.15
CA ASN A 487 7.54 -10.74 1.95
C ASN A 487 7.53 -12.03 1.14
N CYS A 488 7.04 -12.01 -0.11
CA CYS A 488 7.09 -13.16 -1.02
C CYS A 488 8.54 -13.62 -1.25
N HIS A 489 9.46 -12.68 -1.49
CA HIS A 489 10.88 -12.98 -1.63
C HIS A 489 11.48 -13.59 -0.35
N THR A 490 11.21 -13.00 0.82
CA THR A 490 11.70 -13.48 2.12
C THR A 490 11.18 -14.89 2.45
N THR A 491 9.91 -15.17 2.16
CA THR A 491 9.24 -16.45 2.50
C THR A 491 9.40 -17.52 1.43
N GLY A 492 9.88 -17.16 0.24
CA GLY A 492 10.03 -18.07 -0.90
C GLY A 492 8.71 -18.41 -1.59
N ILE A 493 7.62 -17.68 -1.32
CA ILE A 493 6.34 -17.86 -2.04
C ILE A 493 6.55 -17.47 -3.50
N LYS A 494 6.54 -18.47 -4.38
CA LYS A 494 6.52 -18.22 -5.82
C LYS A 494 5.13 -17.72 -6.20
N GLN A 495 5.04 -16.50 -6.72
CA GLN A 495 3.79 -16.00 -7.29
C GLN A 495 3.34 -16.80 -8.53
N LYS A 496 4.25 -17.57 -9.14
CA LYS A 496 3.96 -18.53 -10.21
C LYS A 496 3.52 -19.86 -9.59
N GLY A 497 2.21 -20.06 -9.40
CA GLY A 497 1.63 -21.38 -9.04
C GLY A 497 0.89 -21.47 -7.70
N ALA A 498 0.77 -20.39 -6.93
CA ALA A 498 0.06 -20.41 -5.64
C ALA A 498 -1.49 -20.37 -5.77
N PHE A 499 -2.04 -20.19 -6.97
CA PHE A 499 -3.48 -20.01 -7.18
C PHE A 499 -4.30 -21.30 -7.10
N THR A 500 -3.68 -22.48 -7.15
CA THR A 500 -4.41 -23.74 -7.24
C THR A 500 -4.67 -24.44 -5.90
N GLN A 501 -4.14 -23.98 -4.76
CA GLN A 501 -4.24 -24.77 -3.51
C GLN A 501 -4.35 -24.00 -2.18
N VAL A 502 -4.51 -22.67 -2.15
CA VAL A 502 -4.85 -22.00 -0.88
C VAL A 502 -6.36 -22.04 -0.73
N ARG A 503 -6.88 -22.89 0.17
CA ARG A 503 -8.28 -22.78 0.58
C ARG A 503 -8.49 -21.34 1.04
N PRO A 504 -9.48 -20.62 0.50
CA PRO A 504 -9.68 -19.25 0.90
C PRO A 504 -9.98 -19.22 2.40
N LEU A 505 -9.16 -18.50 3.16
CA LEU A 505 -9.33 -18.46 4.60
C LEU A 505 -10.45 -17.49 5.02
N TYR A 506 -10.89 -16.59 4.14
CA TYR A 506 -11.79 -15.50 4.51
C TYR A 506 -12.76 -15.10 3.39
N THR A 507 -14.05 -15.14 3.71
CA THR A 507 -15.11 -14.47 2.95
C THR A 507 -15.18 -13.00 3.37
N ARG A 508 -15.54 -12.14 2.42
CA ARG A 508 -15.66 -10.70 2.62
C ARG A 508 -16.64 -10.39 3.76
N PRO A 509 -16.30 -9.52 4.73
CA PRO A 509 -17.28 -9.02 5.69
C PRO A 509 -18.45 -8.41 4.91
N SER A 510 -19.68 -8.76 5.27
CA SER A 510 -20.89 -8.29 4.60
C SER A 510 -21.04 -6.77 4.74
N ALA A 511 -20.43 -6.03 3.83
CA ALA A 511 -20.54 -4.58 3.68
C ALA A 511 -20.60 -4.27 2.18
N GLY A 512 -21.80 -3.94 1.70
CA GLY A 512 -22.10 -3.26 0.44
C GLY A 512 -21.58 -3.93 -0.84
N THR A 513 -22.49 -4.26 -1.76
CA THR A 513 -22.17 -4.46 -3.17
C THR A 513 -21.31 -3.29 -3.66
N ILE A 514 -20.14 -3.58 -4.26
CA ILE A 514 -19.21 -2.59 -4.85
C ILE A 514 -19.77 -2.07 -6.16
#